data_AF-A0A2D5JNZ2-F1
#
_entry.id   AF-A0A2D5JNZ2-F1
#
_cell.length_a   1.000
_cell.length_b   1.000
_cell.length_c   1.000
_cell.angle_alpha   90.00
_cell.angle_beta   90.00
_cell.angle_gamma   90.00
#
_symmetry.space_group_name_H-M   'P 1'
#
loop_
_entity.id
_entity.type
_entity.pdbx_description
1 polymer ?
#
loop_
_entity_poly.entity_id
_entity_poly.type
_entity_poly.pdbx_seq_one_letter_code
_entity_poly.pdbx_strand_id
1 'polypeptide(L)'
;MIPNQEEKFEAVYKSLTEKATEQLLFNTFLKMYPDAWKQLKITFSKFKRSKQFGKTIPLPRPEESLRKSIRIWLKKTTNGS
;
A
#
# COMPACT_ATOMS: atom_id res chain seq x y z
N MET A 1 -9.27 0.79 -4.15
CA MET A 1 -8.24 1.46 -4.96
C MET A 1 -7.88 2.74 -4.22
N ILE A 2 -6.60 2.99 -3.95
CA ILE A 2 -6.17 4.24 -3.30
C ILE A 2 -5.94 5.27 -4.44
N PRO A 3 -6.64 6.41 -4.46
CA PRO A 3 -6.34 7.45 -5.43
C PRO A 3 -4.95 8.04 -5.16
N ASN A 4 -4.21 8.32 -6.23
CA ASN A 4 -2.88 8.95 -6.19
C ASN A 4 -1.91 8.20 -5.27
N GLN A 5 -1.94 6.87 -5.34
CA GLN A 5 -1.15 6.01 -4.47
C GLN A 5 0.36 6.22 -4.64
N GLU A 6 0.83 6.38 -5.88
CA GLU A 6 2.25 6.66 -6.18
C GLU A 6 2.68 8.03 -5.64
N GLU A 7 1.89 9.08 -5.82
CA GLU A 7 2.20 10.42 -5.28
C GLU A 7 2.29 10.40 -3.75
N LYS A 8 1.41 9.65 -3.08
CA LYS A 8 1.48 9.47 -1.63
C LYS A 8 2.74 8.71 -1.21
N PHE A 9 3.14 7.68 -1.95
CA PHE A 9 4.40 6.99 -1.68
C PHE A 9 5.60 7.90 -1.85
N GLU A 10 5.61 8.72 -2.90
CA GLU A 10 6.66 9.71 -3.12
C GLU A 10 6.69 10.76 -2.01
N ALA A 11 5.54 11.28 -1.59
CA ALA A 11 5.45 12.23 -0.48
C ALA A 11 5.97 11.64 0.84
N VAL A 12 5.60 10.38 1.14
CA VAL A 12 6.17 9.67 2.30
C VAL A 12 7.67 9.50 2.14
N TYR A 13 8.14 9.03 0.98
CA TYR A 13 9.56 8.82 0.70
C TYR A 13 10.39 10.10 0.86
N LYS A 14 9.92 11.22 0.31
CA LYS A 14 10.54 12.55 0.43
C LYS A 14 10.59 13.05 1.88
N SER A 15 9.64 12.62 2.71
CA SER A 15 9.64 12.93 4.13
C SER A 15 10.58 12.04 4.95
N LEU A 16 11.09 10.94 4.40
CA LEU A 16 12.06 10.10 5.08
C LEU A 16 13.46 10.71 4.91
N THR A 17 14.09 11.05 6.03
CA THR A 17 15.48 11.53 6.08
C THR A 17 16.50 10.39 6.02
N GLU A 18 16.05 9.16 6.28
CA GLU A 18 16.87 7.95 6.30
C GLU A 18 16.59 7.07 5.08
N LYS A 19 17.40 6.02 4.90
CA LYS A 19 17.22 5.05 3.82
C LYS A 19 15.79 4.49 3.84
N ALA A 20 15.02 4.84 2.81
CA ALA A 20 13.65 4.40 2.65
C ALA A 20 13.56 2.88 2.48
N THR A 21 13.18 2.19 3.55
CA THR A 21 12.88 0.76 3.54
C THR A 21 11.38 0.52 3.42
N GLU A 22 11.00 -0.69 2.99
CA GLU A 22 9.58 -1.08 2.85
C GLU A 22 8.81 -0.91 4.17
N GLN A 23 9.42 -1.32 5.29
CA GLN A 23 8.83 -1.17 6.62
C GLN A 23 8.70 0.30 7.04
N LEU A 24 9.72 1.12 6.78
CA LEU A 24 9.72 2.53 7.16
C LEU A 24 8.69 3.33 6.35
N LEU A 25 8.62 3.10 5.03
CA LEU A 25 7.59 3.70 4.19
C LEU A 25 6.20 3.27 4.63
N PHE A 26 6.01 1.97 4.88
CA PHE A 26 4.71 1.45 5.30
C PHE A 26 4.25 2.09 6.62
N ASN A 27 5.09 2.08 7.64
CA ASN A 27 4.75 2.68 8.94
C ASN A 27 4.47 4.19 8.83
N THR A 28 5.28 4.91 8.04
CA THR A 28 5.11 6.36 7.86
C THR A 28 3.86 6.67 7.02
N PHE A 29 3.55 5.84 6.02
CA PHE A 29 2.31 5.94 5.25
C PHE A 29 1.08 5.76 6.13
N LEU A 30 1.10 4.80 7.06
CA LEU A 30 -0.01 4.63 8.01
C LEU A 30 -0.20 5.86 8.91
N LYS A 31 0.90 6.55 9.27
CA LYS A 31 0.86 7.78 10.08
C LYS A 31 0.39 9.00 9.28
N MET A 32 0.88 9.19 8.05
CA MET A 32 0.54 10.34 7.22
C MET A 32 -0.81 10.22 6.52
N TYR A 33 -1.19 9.01 6.12
CA TYR A 33 -2.39 8.74 5.33
C TYR A 33 -3.29 7.67 5.98
N PRO A 34 -3.74 7.88 7.23
CA PRO A 34 -4.62 6.93 7.91
C PRO A 34 -5.97 6.76 7.18
N ASP A 35 -6.45 7.81 6.51
CA ASP A 35 -7.69 7.76 5.74
C ASP A 35 -7.55 6.91 4.47
N ALA A 36 -6.42 7.02 3.76
CA ALA A 36 -6.12 6.16 2.62
C ALA A 36 -5.99 4.70 3.04
N TRP A 37 -5.35 4.45 4.19
CA TRP A 37 -5.28 3.11 4.79
C TRP A 37 -6.66 2.56 5.14
N LYS A 38 -7.52 3.38 5.76
CA LYS A 38 -8.90 3.01 6.09
C LYS A 38 -9.70 2.68 4.83
N GLN A 39 -9.57 3.46 3.76
CA GLN A 39 -10.20 3.19 2.46
C GLN A 39 -9.72 1.86 1.85
N LEU A 40 -8.43 1.54 1.95
CA LEU A 40 -7.90 0.26 1.50
C LEU A 40 -8.54 -0.91 2.27
N LYS A 41 -8.62 -0.80 3.61
CA LYS A 41 -9.30 -1.80 4.45
C LYS A 41 -10.78 -1.95 4.11
N ILE A 42 -11.49 -0.84 3.90
CA ILE A 42 -12.90 -0.86 3.50
C ILE A 42 -13.07 -1.54 2.15
N THR A 43 -12.23 -1.21 1.16
CA THR A 43 -12.25 -1.85 -0.17
C THR A 43 -12.02 -3.35 -0.05
N PHE A 44 -11.04 -3.76 0.76
CA PHE A 44 -10.76 -5.17 1.02
C PHE A 44 -11.95 -5.89 1.68
N SER A 45 -12.59 -5.26 2.68
CA SER A 45 -13.78 -5.80 3.33
C SER A 45 -14.97 -5.90 2.37
N LYS A 46 -15.21 -4.89 1.52
CA LYS A 46 -16.24 -4.92 0.47
C LYS A 46 -16.00 -6.07 -0.50
N PHE A 47 -14.75 -6.26 -0.93
CA PHE A 47 -14.39 -7.37 -1.80
C PHE A 47 -14.62 -8.72 -1.11
N LYS A 48 -14.21 -8.87 0.16
CA LYS A 48 -14.46 -10.09 0.94
C LYS A 48 -15.95 -10.42 1.02
N ARG A 49 -16.80 -9.40 1.21
CA ARG A 49 -18.26 -9.55 1.30
C ARG A 49 -18.89 -9.90 -0.05
N SER A 50 -18.33 -9.42 -1.15
CA SER A 50 -18.87 -9.63 -2.50
C SER A 50 -18.49 -10.97 -3.13
N LYS A 51 -17.66 -11.77 -2.46
CA LYS A 51 -17.13 -13.02 -3.01
C LYS A 51 -17.95 -14.23 -2.59
N GLN A 52 -18.59 -14.87 -3.57
CA GLN A 52 -19.31 -16.14 -3.41
C GLN A 52 -18.38 -17.25 -2.89
N PHE A 53 -18.84 -17.91 -1.84
CA PHE A 53 -18.22 -19.07 -1.20
C PHE A 53 -17.94 -20.16 -2.25
N GLY A 54 -16.67 -20.54 -2.49
CA GLY A 54 -16.32 -21.76 -3.23
C GLY A 54 -15.48 -21.65 -4.52
N LYS A 55 -15.37 -20.49 -5.18
CA LYS A 55 -14.53 -20.34 -6.41
C LYS A 55 -13.72 -19.06 -6.41
N THR A 56 -12.84 -18.90 -5.43
CA THR A 56 -12.20 -17.61 -5.24
C THR A 56 -10.77 -17.70 -4.74
N ILE A 57 -9.87 -17.14 -5.56
CA ILE A 57 -8.51 -16.85 -5.15
C ILE A 57 -8.59 -15.84 -3.99
N PRO A 58 -8.06 -16.16 -2.80
CA PRO A 58 -8.06 -15.25 -1.67
C PRO A 58 -7.29 -13.99 -2.04
N LEU A 59 -7.89 -12.82 -1.82
CA LEU A 59 -7.12 -11.58 -1.94
C LEU A 59 -6.06 -11.54 -0.83
N PRO A 60 -4.84 -11.07 -1.14
CA PRO A 60 -3.85 -10.81 -0.12
C PRO A 60 -4.36 -9.74 0.84
N ARG A 61 -4.00 -9.88 2.12
CA ARG A 61 -4.37 -8.92 3.17
C ARG A 61 -4.02 -7.49 2.74
N PRO A 62 -4.76 -6.45 3.20
CA PRO A 62 -4.48 -5.06 2.81
C PRO A 62 -3.04 -4.64 3.14
N GLU A 63 -2.45 -5.18 4.21
CA GLU A 63 -1.05 -4.96 4.60
C GLU A 63 -0.09 -5.52 3.55
N GLU A 64 -0.26 -6.80 3.19
CA GLU A 64 0.55 -7.49 2.17
C GLU A 64 0.43 -6.83 0.80
N SER A 65 -0.78 -6.43 0.43
CA SER A 65 -1.02 -5.69 -0.81
C SER A 65 -0.27 -4.35 -0.81
N LEU A 66 -0.35 -3.60 0.28
CA LEU A 66 0.29 -2.28 0.38
C LEU A 66 1.82 -2.41 0.40
N ARG A 67 2.36 -3.38 1.15
CA ARG A 67 3.79 -3.71 1.18
C ARG A 67 4.30 -4.09 -0.20
N LYS A 68 3.58 -4.96 -0.91
CA LYS A 68 3.93 -5.33 -2.29
C LYS A 68 3.96 -4.12 -3.22
N SER A 69 2.98 -3.23 -3.12
CA SER A 69 2.97 -1.99 -3.91
C SER A 69 4.16 -1.07 -3.58
N ILE A 70 4.47 -0.88 -2.30
CA ILE A 70 5.64 -0.10 -1.85
C ILE A 70 6.93 -0.73 -2.39
N ARG A 71 7.07 -2.06 -2.32
CA ARG A 71 8.24 -2.79 -2.82
C ARG A 71 8.46 -2.57 -4.31
N ILE A 72 7.40 -2.67 -5.10
CA ILE A 72 7.45 -2.46 -6.55
C ILE A 72 7.84 -1.01 -6.84
N TRP A 73 7.24 -0.05 -6.13
CA TRP A 73 7.54 1.38 -6.28
C TRP A 73 8.99 1.72 -5.90
N LEU A 74 9.49 1.15 -4.80
CA LEU A 74 10.90 1.29 -4.39
C LEU A 74 11.84 0.70 -5.44
N LYS A 75 11.55 -0.50 -5.96
CA LYS A 75 12.35 -1.09 -7.05
C LYS A 75 12.37 -0.22 -8.30
N LYS A 76 11.22 0.35 -8.69
CA LYS A 76 11.09 1.29 -9.83
C LYS A 76 11.93 2.55 -9.60
N THR A 77 11.93 3.07 -8.38
CA THR A 77 12.69 4.28 -8.01
C THR A 77 14.19 4.00 -7.93
N THR A 78 14.61 2.85 -7.42
CA THR A 78 16.04 2.48 -7.28
C THR A 78 16.69 1.99 -8.58
N ASN A 79 15.99 1.28 -9.47
CA ASN A 79 16.58 0.81 -10.75
C ASN A 79 16.53 1.86 -11.87
N GLY A 80 15.91 3.01 -11.64
CA GLY A 80 15.82 4.11 -12.61
C GLY A 80 16.80 5.26 -12.37
N SER A 81 17.83 5.05 -11.53
CA SER A 81 18.91 6.03 -11.27
C SER A 81 20.19 5.63 -11.98
#